data_AF-A0AB35R6U8-F1
#
_entry.id   AF-A0AB35R6U8-F1
#
_cell.length_a   1.000
_cell.length_b   1.000
_cell.length_c   1.000
_cell.angle_alpha   90.00
_cell.angle_beta   90.00
_cell.angle_gamma   90.00
#
_symmetry.space_group_name_H-M   'P 1'
#
loop_
_entity.id
_entity.type
_entity.pdbx_description
1 polymer ?
#
loop_
_entity_poly.entity_id
_entity_poly.type
_entity_poly.pdbx_seq_one_letter_code
_entity_poly.pdbx_strand_id
1 'polypeptide(L)'
;MGGDATIARSESKCALSTRTESARPLRGKSQAKAEAKAIAIFHASTKSIGRSAGRSSVAAAAYRSGTELVDMRTGLVHDYTRRGGVVSTEIMLPDGTSAERNALWNAAETAEKRKDGRTGREWTIALPSELDDSARQELASAFGIELATRYGVAVDLAIHLPDREGDNRNHHAHVMTTTRQVSRDAAGLLVMGEKSTMELSDTKRRGMGLGSAADEVVAIRQLWERMANRALENAGSDARIDSRSLKAQGLDREATTHLGPVASDMERRNKASDRGDGNRQVAANNALREQLSAQILDLNAFRAARQTAPVEPARKTRSAPVRLPVAACNRNGLDLQSSHFSTGINCVYPSQQTEIICE
;
A
#
# COMPACT_ATOMS: atom_id res chain seq x y z
N MET A 1 67.46 23.12 43.35
CA MET A 1 68.14 23.58 42.11
C MET A 1 67.05 24.22 41.27
N GLY A 2 66.82 25.54 41.40
CA GLY A 2 67.53 26.58 40.65
C GLY A 2 66.78 26.79 39.32
N GLY A 3 66.24 27.94 38.96
CA GLY A 3 66.26 29.27 39.55
C GLY A 3 65.23 30.18 38.87
N ASP A 4 65.13 31.38 39.44
CA ASP A 4 64.38 32.56 39.02
C ASP A 4 64.49 32.93 37.53
N ALA A 5 63.42 33.52 36.99
CA ALA A 5 63.54 34.74 36.20
C ALA A 5 62.24 35.56 36.23
N THR A 6 62.38 36.71 36.87
CA THR A 6 61.44 37.82 37.10
C THR A 6 61.20 38.65 35.82
N ILE A 7 60.30 39.65 35.94
CA ILE A 7 60.12 40.92 35.17
C ILE A 7 58.79 40.91 34.37
N ALA A 8 57.68 41.56 34.77
CA ALA A 8 57.36 42.92 35.25
C ALA A 8 56.88 43.88 34.14
N ARG A 9 55.73 44.53 34.45
CA ARG A 9 55.22 45.83 33.94
C ARG A 9 54.69 45.86 32.49
N SER A 10 53.66 46.62 32.11
CA SER A 10 52.81 47.62 32.78
C SER A 10 51.70 48.06 31.81
N GLU A 11 50.56 48.49 32.39
CA GLU A 11 49.67 49.57 31.91
C GLU A 11 48.94 49.44 30.55
N SER A 12 47.60 49.55 30.53
CA SER A 12 46.88 50.83 30.63
C SER A 12 45.43 50.74 30.11
N LYS A 13 44.57 51.58 30.70
CA LYS A 13 43.34 52.21 30.18
C LYS A 13 42.01 51.43 30.12
N CYS A 14 41.25 51.67 31.17
CA CYS A 14 39.87 52.19 31.21
C CYS A 14 39.24 52.59 29.85
N ALA A 15 38.06 52.03 29.54
CA ALA A 15 36.93 52.75 28.95
C ALA A 15 35.63 51.94 29.11
N LEU A 16 34.63 52.54 29.75
CA LEU A 16 33.25 52.08 29.74
C LEU A 16 32.68 52.14 28.31
N SER A 17 31.96 51.09 27.88
CA SER A 17 31.09 51.15 26.70
C SER A 17 29.81 50.33 26.92
N THR A 18 28.75 51.08 27.19
CA THR A 18 27.34 50.92 26.76
C THR A 18 26.78 49.55 26.39
N ARG A 19 25.69 49.18 27.07
CA ARG A 19 24.69 48.16 26.68
C ARG A 19 24.21 48.36 25.24
N THR A 20 24.08 47.25 24.52
CA THR A 20 22.96 46.99 23.59
C THR A 20 22.75 45.47 23.50
N GLU A 21 21.67 44.96 24.11
CA GLU A 21 21.13 43.64 23.79
C GLU A 21 20.66 43.65 22.34
N SER A 22 21.45 43.06 21.44
CA SER A 22 20.99 42.74 20.10
C SER A 22 20.12 41.48 20.18
N ALA A 23 18.80 41.64 20.04
CA ALA A 23 17.87 40.55 19.86
C ALA A 23 18.33 39.67 18.68
N ARG A 24 18.73 38.42 18.96
CA ARG A 24 18.92 37.39 17.94
C ARG A 24 17.55 37.05 17.33
N PRO A 25 17.41 36.99 16.00
CA PRO A 25 16.18 36.53 15.40
C PRO A 25 16.01 35.03 15.68
N LEU A 26 14.88 34.65 16.27
CA LEU A 26 14.46 33.26 16.45
C LEU A 26 14.21 32.63 15.07
N ARG A 27 15.25 32.04 14.48
CA ARG A 27 15.15 31.10 13.36
C ARG A 27 14.89 29.72 13.94
N GLY A 28 13.64 29.29 13.88
CA GLY A 28 13.23 27.98 14.38
C GLY A 28 11.81 27.63 13.95
N LYS A 29 11.49 27.74 12.66
CA LYS A 29 10.37 26.96 12.12
C LYS A 29 10.87 25.52 11.99
N SER A 30 10.62 24.71 13.00
CA SER A 30 10.70 23.26 12.86
C SER A 30 9.71 22.86 11.76
N GLN A 31 10.22 22.56 10.57
CA GLN A 31 9.46 21.78 9.61
C GLN A 31 9.27 20.40 10.26
N ALA A 32 8.15 20.22 10.94
CA ALA A 32 7.64 18.89 11.26
C ALA A 32 7.32 18.26 9.91
N LYS A 33 8.29 17.53 9.37
CA LYS A 33 8.10 16.65 8.23
C LYS A 33 7.09 15.62 8.73
N ALA A 34 5.83 15.74 8.30
CA ALA A 34 4.88 14.66 8.49
C ALA A 34 5.50 13.44 7.79
N GLU A 35 6.02 12.50 8.57
CA GLU A 35 6.48 11.22 8.05
C GLU A 35 5.27 10.57 7.39
N ALA A 36 5.31 10.46 6.07
CA ALA A 36 4.35 9.68 5.33
C ALA A 36 4.44 8.26 5.88
N LYS A 37 3.42 7.86 6.65
CA LYS A 37 3.30 6.53 7.26
C LYS A 37 3.61 5.50 6.17
N ALA A 38 4.71 4.76 6.31
CA ALA A 38 5.14 3.81 5.30
C ALA A 38 4.01 2.79 5.05
N ILE A 39 3.46 2.79 3.83
CA ILE A 39 2.38 1.88 3.45
C ILE A 39 3.04 0.59 2.99
N ALA A 40 3.00 -0.43 3.83
CA ALA A 40 3.34 -1.78 3.40
C ALA A 40 2.32 -2.24 2.34
N ILE A 41 2.80 -2.89 1.28
CA ILE A 41 1.95 -3.27 0.13
C ILE A 41 1.15 -4.52 0.49
N PHE A 42 -0.18 -4.41 0.49
CA PHE A 42 -1.05 -5.58 0.60
C PHE A 42 -1.16 -6.30 -0.75
N HIS A 43 -0.78 -7.58 -0.80
CA HIS A 43 -1.17 -8.50 -1.86
C HIS A 43 -1.42 -9.90 -1.29
N ALA A 44 -2.59 -10.46 -1.58
CA ALA A 44 -2.94 -11.85 -1.31
C ALA A 44 -4.01 -12.29 -2.33
N SER A 45 -3.59 -12.95 -3.40
CA SER A 45 -4.47 -13.39 -4.49
C SER A 45 -4.46 -14.91 -4.60
N THR A 46 -5.58 -15.49 -5.03
CA THR A 46 -5.70 -16.94 -5.19
C THR A 46 -6.14 -17.33 -6.58
N LYS A 47 -5.64 -18.47 -7.08
CA LYS A 47 -6.09 -19.10 -8.32
C LYS A 47 -6.05 -20.61 -8.20
N SER A 48 -7.00 -21.29 -8.82
CA SER A 48 -6.96 -22.75 -8.95
C SER A 48 -5.95 -23.18 -10.00
N ILE A 49 -5.44 -24.39 -9.85
CA ILE A 49 -4.66 -25.12 -10.84
C ILE A 49 -5.56 -26.23 -11.35
N GLY A 50 -5.98 -26.12 -12.61
CA GLY A 50 -6.93 -27.04 -13.21
C GLY A 50 -6.48 -27.49 -14.58
N ARG A 51 -6.80 -28.75 -14.89
CA ARG A 51 -6.41 -29.41 -16.14
C ARG A 51 -7.05 -28.81 -17.38
N SER A 52 -8.25 -28.26 -17.26
CA SER A 52 -8.97 -27.63 -18.37
C SER A 52 -8.23 -26.43 -18.96
N ALA A 53 -7.34 -25.80 -18.19
CA ALA A 53 -6.48 -24.71 -18.64
C ALA A 53 -5.11 -25.21 -19.17
N GLY A 54 -4.95 -26.52 -19.39
CA GLY A 54 -3.68 -27.14 -19.78
C GLY A 54 -2.60 -27.09 -18.69
N ARG A 55 -2.98 -26.82 -17.43
CA ARG A 55 -2.04 -26.70 -16.31
C ARG A 55 -1.87 -28.03 -15.60
N SER A 56 -0.66 -28.28 -15.11
CA SER A 56 -0.29 -29.39 -14.23
C SER A 56 0.17 -28.83 -12.88
N SER A 57 -0.25 -29.44 -11.77
CA SER A 57 0.24 -29.05 -10.45
C SER A 57 1.72 -29.42 -10.26
N VAL A 58 2.18 -30.52 -10.87
CA VAL A 58 3.60 -30.90 -10.92
C VAL A 58 4.42 -29.85 -11.66
N ALA A 59 3.98 -29.44 -12.85
CA ALA A 59 4.65 -28.36 -13.60
C ALA A 59 4.66 -27.04 -12.83
N ALA A 60 3.55 -26.74 -12.14
CA ALA A 60 3.44 -25.52 -11.34
C ALA A 60 4.44 -25.54 -10.17
N ALA A 61 4.48 -26.64 -9.41
CA ALA A 61 5.39 -26.83 -8.29
C ALA A 61 6.85 -26.69 -8.75
N ALA A 62 7.25 -27.44 -9.78
CA ALA A 62 8.60 -27.41 -10.34
C ALA A 62 9.03 -25.98 -10.71
N TYR A 63 8.14 -25.24 -11.39
CA TYR A 63 8.41 -23.86 -11.77
C TYR A 63 8.68 -22.98 -10.55
N ARG A 64 7.84 -23.07 -9.51
CA ARG A 64 7.91 -22.20 -8.32
C ARG A 64 9.11 -22.53 -7.43
N SER A 65 9.38 -23.81 -7.22
CA SER A 65 10.53 -24.26 -6.45
C SER A 65 11.86 -24.16 -7.21
N GLY A 66 11.84 -24.00 -8.54
CA GLY A 66 13.06 -24.03 -9.35
C GLY A 66 13.71 -25.41 -9.36
N THR A 67 12.89 -26.47 -9.37
CA THR A 67 13.36 -27.86 -9.33
C THR A 67 12.96 -28.61 -10.59
N GLU A 68 13.54 -29.78 -10.80
CA GLU A 68 13.07 -30.75 -11.79
C GLU A 68 12.04 -31.69 -11.14
N LEU A 69 10.87 -31.85 -11.76
CA LEU A 69 9.84 -32.81 -11.35
C LEU A 69 9.29 -33.54 -12.58
N VAL A 70 8.77 -34.77 -12.37
CA VAL A 70 8.22 -35.61 -13.44
C VAL A 70 6.72 -35.77 -13.23
N ASP A 71 5.92 -35.35 -14.20
CA ASP A 71 4.46 -35.55 -14.20
C ASP A 71 4.17 -36.98 -14.69
N MET A 72 3.90 -37.90 -13.76
CA MET A 72 3.67 -39.31 -14.07
C MET A 72 2.40 -39.56 -14.89
N ARG A 73 1.45 -38.62 -14.91
CA ARG A 73 0.22 -38.73 -15.71
C ARG A 73 0.50 -38.46 -17.19
N THR A 74 1.43 -37.57 -17.49
CA THR A 74 1.76 -37.17 -18.88
C THR A 74 3.09 -37.72 -19.39
N GLY A 75 3.96 -38.18 -18.50
CA GLY A 75 5.34 -38.57 -18.79
C GLY A 75 6.28 -37.38 -19.02
N LEU A 76 5.82 -36.14 -18.84
CA LEU A 76 6.64 -34.94 -19.07
C LEU A 76 7.58 -34.67 -17.89
N VAL A 77 8.81 -34.31 -18.21
CA VAL A 77 9.79 -33.78 -17.25
C VAL A 77 9.72 -32.25 -17.29
N HIS A 78 9.55 -31.64 -16.12
CA HIS A 78 9.48 -30.20 -15.92
C HIS A 78 10.75 -29.73 -15.20
N ASP A 79 11.79 -29.42 -15.97
CA ASP A 79 13.07 -28.94 -15.44
C ASP A 79 13.13 -27.40 -15.39
N TYR A 80 13.09 -26.86 -14.17
CA TYR A 80 13.30 -25.44 -13.88
C TYR A 80 14.52 -25.18 -12.99
N THR A 81 15.48 -26.10 -12.95
CA THR A 81 16.72 -25.98 -12.14
C THR A 81 17.57 -24.75 -12.50
N ARG A 82 17.41 -24.24 -13.73
CA ARG A 82 18.07 -23.00 -14.20
C ARG A 82 17.38 -21.72 -13.71
N ARG A 83 16.28 -21.81 -12.96
CA ARG A 83 15.54 -20.65 -12.46
C ARG A 83 16.25 -20.04 -11.26
N GLY A 84 16.64 -18.78 -11.36
CA GLY A 84 17.15 -17.99 -10.24
C GLY A 84 16.03 -17.30 -9.44
N GLY A 85 16.41 -16.73 -8.29
CA GLY A 85 15.51 -15.89 -7.50
C GLY A 85 14.54 -16.66 -6.60
N VAL A 86 14.75 -17.96 -6.37
CA VAL A 86 14.11 -18.73 -5.30
C VAL A 86 15.01 -18.62 -4.07
N VAL A 87 14.48 -18.09 -2.97
CA VAL A 87 15.20 -17.92 -1.70
C VAL A 87 15.13 -19.19 -0.88
N SER A 88 13.92 -19.71 -0.70
CA SER A 88 13.64 -20.89 0.10
C SER A 88 12.40 -21.60 -0.41
N THR A 89 12.33 -22.90 -0.16
CA THR A 89 11.16 -23.72 -0.44
C THR A 89 10.90 -24.65 0.72
N GLU A 90 9.64 -24.91 1.03
CA GLU A 90 9.25 -25.73 2.16
C GLU A 90 7.93 -26.45 1.87
N ILE A 91 7.84 -27.74 2.22
CA ILE A 91 6.57 -28.47 2.21
C ILE A 91 6.13 -28.70 3.64
N MET A 92 4.91 -28.27 3.95
CA MET A 92 4.29 -28.36 5.26
C MET A 92 3.05 -29.25 5.18
N LEU A 93 2.97 -30.24 6.06
CA LEU A 93 1.80 -31.10 6.22
C LEU A 93 1.07 -30.78 7.54
N PRO A 94 -0.22 -31.13 7.67
CA PRO A 94 -0.99 -30.88 8.89
C PRO A 94 -0.46 -31.60 10.13
N ASP A 95 0.29 -32.69 9.95
CA ASP A 95 0.93 -33.46 11.03
C ASP A 95 2.28 -32.87 11.48
N GLY A 96 2.67 -31.72 10.94
CA GLY A 96 3.95 -31.06 11.23
C GLY A 96 5.16 -31.66 10.51
N THR A 97 4.95 -32.66 9.63
CA THR A 97 6.01 -33.27 8.84
C THR A 97 6.08 -32.70 7.43
N SER A 98 7.02 -33.19 6.61
CA SER A 98 7.19 -32.82 5.22
C SER A 98 7.01 -34.02 4.27
N ALA A 99 6.88 -33.75 2.98
CA ALA A 99 6.81 -34.78 1.94
C ALA A 99 7.80 -34.47 0.81
N GLU A 100 8.19 -35.52 0.07
CA GLU A 100 8.92 -35.34 -1.18
C GLU A 100 7.99 -34.69 -2.22
N ARG A 101 8.47 -33.62 -2.86
CA ARG A 101 7.67 -32.71 -3.70
C ARG A 101 7.08 -33.41 -4.92
N ASN A 102 7.86 -34.24 -5.61
CA ASN A 102 7.41 -34.95 -6.80
C ASN A 102 6.30 -35.95 -6.42
N ALA A 103 6.48 -36.70 -5.33
CA ALA A 103 5.50 -37.63 -4.79
C ALA A 103 4.20 -36.92 -4.38
N LEU A 104 4.31 -35.79 -3.66
CA LEU A 104 3.15 -34.99 -3.24
C LEU A 104 2.29 -34.56 -4.43
N TRP A 105 2.90 -33.91 -5.43
CA TRP A 105 2.14 -33.34 -6.53
C TRP A 105 1.62 -34.38 -7.52
N ASN A 106 2.33 -35.51 -7.67
CA ASN A 106 1.79 -36.64 -8.43
C ASN A 106 0.64 -37.34 -7.71
N ALA A 107 0.67 -37.45 -6.37
CA ALA A 107 -0.47 -37.94 -5.60
C ALA A 107 -1.69 -37.02 -5.77
N ALA A 108 -1.48 -35.70 -5.77
CA ALA A 108 -2.54 -34.71 -5.96
C ALA A 108 -3.14 -34.78 -7.39
N GLU A 109 -2.30 -34.93 -8.42
CA GLU A 109 -2.76 -35.20 -9.79
C GLU A 109 -3.59 -36.49 -9.84
N THR A 110 -3.08 -37.57 -9.26
CA THR A 110 -3.73 -38.89 -9.31
C THR A 110 -5.11 -38.91 -8.63
N ALA A 111 -5.25 -38.16 -7.53
CA ALA A 111 -6.49 -38.11 -6.77
C ALA A 111 -7.67 -37.45 -7.51
N GLU A 112 -7.41 -36.61 -8.53
CA GLU A 112 -8.46 -36.04 -9.36
C GLU A 112 -8.72 -36.89 -10.61
N LYS A 113 -9.93 -37.47 -10.70
CA LYS A 113 -10.30 -38.41 -11.77
C LYS A 113 -10.83 -37.74 -13.03
N ARG A 114 -11.30 -36.49 -12.95
CA ARG A 114 -11.93 -35.80 -14.08
C ARG A 114 -10.90 -35.06 -14.94
N LYS A 115 -11.17 -34.99 -16.24
CA LYS A 115 -10.34 -34.25 -17.21
C LYS A 115 -10.25 -32.74 -16.95
N ASP A 116 -11.23 -32.19 -16.25
CA ASP A 116 -11.33 -30.78 -15.85
C ASP A 116 -11.10 -30.58 -14.33
N GLY A 117 -10.55 -31.60 -13.66
CA GLY A 117 -10.26 -31.57 -12.23
C GLY A 117 -9.30 -30.45 -11.84
N ARG A 118 -9.49 -29.93 -10.61
CA ARG A 118 -8.58 -28.97 -9.97
C ARG A 118 -7.61 -29.74 -9.07
N THR A 119 -6.33 -29.69 -9.39
CA THR A 119 -5.27 -30.51 -8.75
C THR A 119 -4.46 -29.72 -7.72
N GLY A 120 -4.62 -28.40 -7.68
CA GLY A 120 -4.09 -27.56 -6.61
C GLY A 120 -4.78 -26.20 -6.57
N ARG A 121 -4.44 -25.42 -5.55
CA ARG A 121 -4.69 -23.98 -5.47
C ARG A 121 -3.39 -23.27 -5.17
N GLU A 122 -3.26 -22.05 -5.65
CA GLU A 122 -2.11 -21.20 -5.39
C GLU A 122 -2.57 -19.91 -4.76
N TRP A 123 -1.89 -19.51 -3.70
CA TRP A 123 -1.92 -18.17 -3.14
C TRP A 123 -0.61 -17.46 -3.48
N THR A 124 -0.69 -16.23 -3.99
CA THR A 124 0.47 -15.35 -4.10
C THR A 124 0.31 -14.23 -3.09
N ILE A 125 1.27 -14.11 -2.19
CA ILE A 125 1.28 -13.13 -1.10
C ILE A 125 2.50 -12.20 -1.24
N ALA A 126 2.32 -10.90 -1.04
CA ALA A 126 3.43 -9.97 -0.90
C ALA A 126 3.95 -10.00 0.54
N LEU A 127 5.26 -10.17 0.68
CA LEU A 127 5.96 -10.14 1.96
C LEU A 127 6.42 -8.69 2.22
N PRO A 128 6.17 -8.12 3.41
CA PRO A 128 6.58 -6.74 3.69
C PRO A 128 8.09 -6.55 3.52
N SER A 129 8.48 -5.50 2.79
CA SER A 129 9.88 -5.14 2.57
C SER A 129 10.58 -4.62 3.83
N GLU A 130 9.78 -4.16 4.80
CA GLU A 130 10.20 -3.66 6.10
C GLU A 130 10.72 -4.76 7.03
N LEU A 131 10.38 -6.01 6.76
CA LEU A 131 10.91 -7.17 7.48
C LEU A 131 12.29 -7.55 6.93
N ASP A 132 13.11 -8.22 7.72
CA ASP A 132 14.31 -8.89 7.20
C ASP A 132 13.97 -10.24 6.54
N ASP A 133 14.97 -10.91 5.97
CA ASP A 133 14.77 -12.19 5.29
C ASP A 133 14.27 -13.30 6.22
N SER A 134 14.73 -13.33 7.49
CA SER A 134 14.33 -14.34 8.47
C SER A 134 12.87 -14.14 8.86
N ALA A 135 12.49 -12.92 9.22
CA ALA A 135 11.12 -12.57 9.58
C ALA A 135 10.14 -12.77 8.42
N ARG A 136 10.57 -12.50 7.18
CA ARG A 136 9.78 -12.82 5.97
C ARG A 136 9.57 -14.32 5.82
N GLN A 137 10.61 -15.13 6.02
CA GLN A 137 10.51 -16.58 5.93
C GLN A 137 9.61 -17.14 7.03
N GLU A 138 9.81 -16.75 8.28
CA GLU A 138 8.99 -17.16 9.42
C GLU A 138 7.51 -16.81 9.22
N LEU A 139 7.22 -15.58 8.75
CA LEU A 139 5.84 -15.15 8.45
C LEU A 139 5.21 -16.02 7.35
N ALA A 140 5.94 -16.32 6.28
CA ALA A 140 5.45 -17.12 5.18
C ALA A 140 5.21 -18.58 5.58
N SER A 141 6.14 -19.20 6.32
CA SER A 141 6.01 -20.57 6.85
C SER A 141 4.86 -20.65 7.86
N ALA A 142 4.72 -19.67 8.78
CA ALA A 142 3.61 -19.63 9.73
C ALA A 142 2.26 -19.56 9.02
N PHE A 143 2.14 -18.76 7.95
CA PHE A 143 0.93 -18.70 7.14
C PHE A 143 0.66 -20.02 6.42
N GLY A 144 1.70 -20.68 5.89
CA GLY A 144 1.60 -22.01 5.29
C GLY A 144 1.10 -23.07 6.27
N ILE A 145 1.66 -23.11 7.48
CA ILE A 145 1.26 -24.02 8.57
C ILE A 145 -0.21 -23.78 8.94
N GLU A 146 -0.63 -22.53 9.12
CA GLU A 146 -2.02 -22.19 9.45
C GLU A 146 -2.99 -22.72 8.38
N LEU A 147 -2.65 -22.58 7.08
CA LEU A 147 -3.46 -23.14 6.01
C LEU A 147 -3.45 -24.69 6.03
N ALA A 148 -2.28 -25.31 6.24
CA ALA A 148 -2.16 -26.76 6.29
C ALA A 148 -3.03 -27.34 7.41
N THR A 149 -2.91 -26.82 8.63
CA THR A 149 -3.66 -27.27 9.81
C THR A 149 -5.15 -26.98 9.67
N ARG A 150 -5.53 -25.75 9.29
CA ARG A 150 -6.95 -25.34 9.21
C ARG A 150 -7.74 -26.14 8.18
N TYR A 151 -7.12 -26.46 7.05
CA TYR A 151 -7.81 -27.09 5.92
C TYR A 151 -7.46 -28.57 5.73
N GLY A 152 -6.55 -29.09 6.55
CA GLY A 152 -6.04 -30.46 6.47
C GLY A 152 -5.25 -30.75 5.20
N VAL A 153 -4.72 -29.73 4.52
CA VAL A 153 -4.07 -29.84 3.19
C VAL A 153 -2.55 -29.86 3.31
N ALA A 154 -1.86 -30.36 2.29
CA ALA A 154 -0.43 -30.09 2.15
C ALA A 154 -0.23 -28.69 1.56
N VAL A 155 0.84 -28.02 1.99
CA VAL A 155 1.27 -26.72 1.49
C VAL A 155 2.68 -26.81 0.95
N ASP A 156 2.92 -26.29 -0.25
CA ASP A 156 4.24 -26.12 -0.86
C ASP A 156 4.52 -24.62 -1.03
N LEU A 157 5.45 -24.13 -0.22
CA LEU A 157 5.87 -22.74 -0.16
C LEU A 157 7.12 -22.54 -1.00
N ALA A 158 7.15 -21.46 -1.78
CA ALA A 158 8.34 -20.96 -2.45
C ALA A 158 8.42 -19.44 -2.28
N ILE A 159 9.51 -18.97 -1.66
CA ILE A 159 9.78 -17.54 -1.45
C ILE A 159 10.69 -17.05 -2.58
N HIS A 160 10.32 -15.92 -3.18
CA HIS A 160 11.07 -15.33 -4.27
C HIS A 160 11.68 -13.98 -3.92
N LEU A 161 12.86 -13.72 -4.46
CA LEU A 161 13.42 -12.39 -4.50
C LEU A 161 12.59 -11.50 -5.44
N PRO A 162 12.57 -10.19 -5.18
CA PRO A 162 12.14 -9.21 -6.17
C PRO A 162 12.89 -9.42 -7.49
N ASP A 163 12.21 -9.16 -8.60
CA ASP A 163 12.85 -9.23 -9.91
C ASP A 163 13.99 -8.19 -9.98
N ARG A 164 15.13 -8.54 -10.58
CA ARG A 164 16.35 -7.70 -10.58
C ARG A 164 16.12 -6.33 -11.23
N GLU A 165 15.18 -6.26 -12.15
CA GLU A 165 14.80 -5.04 -12.88
C GLU A 165 13.43 -4.50 -12.44
N GLY A 166 12.81 -5.12 -11.43
CA GLY A 166 11.52 -4.70 -10.87
C GLY A 166 11.67 -3.86 -9.60
N ASP A 167 10.55 -3.57 -8.95
CA ASP A 167 10.55 -2.92 -7.63
C ASP A 167 11.19 -3.87 -6.61
N ASN A 168 12.31 -3.44 -6.03
CA ASN A 168 13.07 -4.21 -5.03
C ASN A 168 12.31 -4.45 -3.72
N ARG A 169 11.13 -3.85 -3.53
CA ARG A 169 10.25 -4.12 -2.39
C ARG A 169 9.29 -5.27 -2.64
N ASN A 170 9.20 -5.78 -3.88
CA ASN A 170 8.25 -6.82 -4.26
C ASN A 170 8.71 -8.24 -3.87
N HIS A 171 9.04 -8.42 -2.59
CA HIS A 171 9.23 -9.74 -2.02
C HIS A 171 7.88 -10.46 -2.03
N HIS A 172 7.84 -11.70 -2.52
CA HIS A 172 6.58 -12.44 -2.59
C HIS A 172 6.81 -13.93 -2.37
N ALA A 173 5.76 -14.60 -1.94
CA ALA A 173 5.74 -16.05 -1.82
C ALA A 173 4.59 -16.65 -2.63
N HIS A 174 4.87 -17.80 -3.23
CA HIS A 174 3.87 -18.70 -3.77
C HIS A 174 3.57 -19.77 -2.72
N VAL A 175 2.31 -19.90 -2.33
CA VAL A 175 1.81 -20.87 -1.36
C VAL A 175 0.83 -21.76 -2.09
N MET A 176 1.30 -22.90 -2.57
CA MET A 176 0.46 -23.88 -3.24
C MET A 176 -0.16 -24.82 -2.21
N THR A 177 -1.45 -25.13 -2.34
CA THR A 177 -2.15 -26.10 -1.49
C THR A 177 -2.73 -27.23 -2.34
N THR A 178 -2.79 -28.43 -1.78
CA THR A 178 -3.57 -29.53 -2.38
C THR A 178 -5.06 -29.20 -2.33
N THR A 179 -5.86 -29.79 -3.23
CA THR A 179 -7.32 -29.64 -3.21
C THR A 179 -8.04 -30.61 -2.28
N ARG A 180 -7.28 -31.57 -1.76
CA ARG A 180 -7.73 -32.63 -0.86
C ARG A 180 -6.94 -32.59 0.42
N GLN A 181 -7.57 -33.07 1.47
CA GLN A 181 -6.91 -33.30 2.74
C GLN A 181 -5.82 -34.36 2.57
N VAL A 182 -4.76 -34.25 3.35
CA VAL A 182 -3.63 -35.18 3.33
C VAL A 182 -3.47 -35.84 4.69
N SER A 183 -3.11 -37.11 4.67
CA SER A 183 -2.76 -37.88 5.85
C SER A 183 -1.66 -38.88 5.51
N ARG A 184 -1.23 -39.66 6.50
CA ARG A 184 -0.37 -40.82 6.28
C ARG A 184 -1.12 -42.10 6.61
N ASP A 185 -0.86 -43.15 5.83
CA ASP A 185 -1.30 -44.49 6.17
C ASP A 185 -0.43 -45.12 7.27
N ALA A 186 -0.73 -46.36 7.66
CA ALA A 186 0.02 -47.10 8.67
C ALA A 186 1.50 -47.35 8.29
N ALA A 187 1.84 -47.29 7.00
CA ALA A 187 3.22 -47.40 6.51
C ALA A 187 3.93 -46.03 6.41
N GLY A 188 3.25 -44.95 6.78
CA GLY A 188 3.77 -43.58 6.70
C GLY A 188 3.69 -42.95 5.31
N LEU A 189 3.04 -43.61 4.34
CA LEU A 189 2.90 -43.10 2.98
C LEU A 189 1.81 -42.03 2.91
N LEU A 190 2.04 -41.01 2.07
CA LEU A 190 1.10 -39.91 1.88
C LEU A 190 -0.18 -40.39 1.18
N VAL A 191 -1.33 -40.05 1.77
CA VAL A 191 -2.66 -40.38 1.24
C VAL A 191 -3.47 -39.11 1.01
N MET A 192 -4.12 -39.02 -0.15
CA MET A 192 -5.06 -37.94 -0.49
C MET A 192 -6.49 -38.36 -0.09
N GLY A 193 -7.07 -37.64 0.86
CA GLY A 193 -8.41 -37.89 1.38
C GLY A 193 -9.53 -37.10 0.69
N GLU A 194 -10.49 -36.67 1.50
CA GLU A 194 -11.65 -35.91 1.07
C GLU A 194 -11.28 -34.52 0.55
N LYS A 195 -12.17 -33.92 -0.24
CA LYS A 195 -11.97 -32.54 -0.69
C LYS A 195 -11.93 -31.59 0.49
N SER A 196 -10.91 -30.74 0.53
CA SER A 196 -10.81 -29.71 1.55
C SER A 196 -11.99 -28.75 1.47
N THR A 197 -12.41 -28.19 2.61
CA THR A 197 -13.52 -27.25 2.70
C THR A 197 -13.35 -26.03 1.80
N MET A 198 -12.10 -25.61 1.55
CA MET A 198 -11.76 -24.50 0.64
C MET A 198 -12.03 -24.80 -0.85
N GLU A 199 -12.23 -26.08 -1.23
CA GLU A 199 -12.48 -26.53 -2.59
C GLU A 199 -13.91 -27.04 -2.84
N LEU A 200 -14.77 -26.96 -1.81
CA LEU A 200 -16.17 -27.33 -1.92
C LEU A 200 -16.97 -26.26 -2.66
N SER A 201 -18.04 -26.69 -3.35
CA SER A 201 -19.01 -25.77 -3.94
C SER A 201 -19.81 -25.04 -2.86
N ASP A 202 -20.33 -23.86 -3.18
CA ASP A 202 -21.16 -23.09 -2.24
C ASP A 202 -22.37 -23.87 -1.73
N THR A 203 -22.97 -24.73 -2.57
CA THR A 203 -24.07 -25.61 -2.15
C THR A 203 -23.63 -26.57 -1.04
N LYS A 204 -22.47 -27.22 -1.18
CA LYS A 204 -21.94 -28.14 -0.16
C LYS A 204 -21.53 -27.38 1.09
N ARG A 205 -20.86 -26.23 0.95
CA ARG A 205 -20.46 -25.36 2.07
C ARG A 205 -21.67 -24.92 2.88
N ARG A 206 -22.74 -24.45 2.22
CA ARG A 206 -24.00 -24.09 2.89
C ARG A 206 -24.63 -25.27 3.63
N GLY A 207 -24.62 -26.46 3.03
CA GLY A 207 -25.11 -27.69 3.68
C GLY A 207 -24.34 -28.06 4.96
N MET A 208 -23.11 -27.57 5.11
CA MET A 208 -22.27 -27.76 6.30
C MET A 208 -22.31 -26.55 7.25
N GLY A 209 -23.19 -25.56 7.02
CA GLY A 209 -23.24 -24.34 7.81
C GLY A 209 -22.06 -23.38 7.61
N LEU A 210 -21.27 -23.56 6.55
CA LEU A 210 -20.14 -22.70 6.21
C LEU A 210 -20.57 -21.54 5.30
N GLY A 211 -19.83 -20.43 5.38
CA GLY A 211 -19.96 -19.31 4.44
C GLY A 211 -19.58 -19.71 3.00
N SER A 212 -19.81 -18.82 2.04
CA SER A 212 -19.46 -19.07 0.64
C SER A 212 -17.95 -19.25 0.43
N ALA A 213 -17.54 -19.74 -0.74
CA ALA A 213 -16.14 -19.79 -1.12
C ALA A 213 -15.52 -18.38 -1.20
N ALA A 214 -16.31 -17.37 -1.58
CA ALA A 214 -15.87 -15.97 -1.58
C ALA A 214 -15.60 -15.46 -0.15
N ASP A 215 -16.46 -15.81 0.81
CA ASP A 215 -16.25 -15.48 2.22
C ASP A 215 -14.97 -16.13 2.76
N GLU A 216 -14.67 -17.36 2.35
CA GLU A 216 -13.41 -18.03 2.71
C GLU A 216 -12.19 -17.29 2.17
N VAL A 217 -12.25 -16.84 0.91
CA VAL A 217 -11.16 -16.04 0.31
C VAL A 217 -10.96 -14.74 1.09
N VAL A 218 -12.03 -14.06 1.49
CA VAL A 218 -11.95 -12.87 2.35
C VAL A 218 -11.33 -13.23 3.71
N ALA A 219 -11.75 -14.33 4.33
CA ALA A 219 -11.22 -14.77 5.62
C ALA A 219 -9.71 -15.09 5.57
N ILE A 220 -9.23 -15.71 4.50
CA ILE A 220 -7.81 -16.00 4.29
C ILE A 220 -7.01 -14.70 4.05
N ARG A 221 -7.56 -13.74 3.30
CA ARG A 221 -6.93 -12.42 3.11
C ARG A 221 -6.81 -11.64 4.41
N GLN A 222 -7.85 -11.67 5.24
CA GLN A 222 -7.84 -11.06 6.57
C GLN A 222 -6.89 -11.79 7.53
N LEU A 223 -6.77 -13.12 7.42
CA LEU A 223 -5.77 -13.89 8.14
C LEU A 223 -4.36 -13.41 7.79
N TRP A 224 -4.05 -13.30 6.49
CA TRP A 224 -2.76 -12.78 6.03
C TRP A 224 -2.49 -11.38 6.56
N GLU A 225 -3.49 -10.47 6.47
CA GLU A 225 -3.39 -9.12 7.02
C GLU A 225 -3.00 -9.12 8.50
N ARG A 226 -3.70 -9.90 9.33
CA ARG A 226 -3.43 -9.98 10.77
C ARG A 226 -2.02 -10.50 11.05
N MET A 227 -1.60 -11.56 10.37
CA MET A 227 -0.29 -12.17 10.59
C MET A 227 0.84 -11.24 10.18
N ALA A 228 0.74 -10.61 9.00
CA ALA A 228 1.75 -9.68 8.51
C ALA A 228 1.82 -8.41 9.37
N ASN A 229 0.68 -7.84 9.78
CA ASN A 229 0.65 -6.69 10.69
C ASN A 229 1.26 -7.01 12.06
N ARG A 230 1.05 -8.24 12.57
CA ARG A 230 1.68 -8.70 13.81
C ARG A 230 3.20 -8.84 13.65
N ALA A 231 3.67 -9.37 12.52
CA ALA A 231 5.10 -9.47 12.23
C ALA A 231 5.74 -8.07 12.12
N LEU A 232 5.08 -7.13 11.43
CA LEU A 232 5.53 -5.74 11.34
C LEU A 232 5.62 -5.07 12.71
N GLU A 233 4.62 -5.28 13.57
CA GLU A 233 4.62 -4.79 14.94
C GLU A 233 5.78 -5.38 15.76
N ASN A 234 6.01 -6.69 15.69
CA ASN A 234 7.11 -7.36 16.39
C ASN A 234 8.50 -6.87 15.90
N ALA A 235 8.60 -6.47 14.64
CA ALA A 235 9.81 -5.88 14.05
C ALA A 235 9.98 -4.38 14.38
N GLY A 236 9.05 -3.78 15.15
CA GLY A 236 9.09 -2.36 15.50
C GLY A 236 8.76 -1.42 14.33
N SER A 237 8.13 -1.93 13.27
CA SER A 237 7.71 -1.12 12.13
C SER A 237 6.34 -0.49 12.37
N ASP A 238 6.19 0.79 12.02
CA ASP A 238 4.90 1.50 12.04
C ASP A 238 4.04 1.23 10.80
N ALA A 239 4.60 0.53 9.80
CA ALA A 239 3.90 0.17 8.57
C ALA A 239 2.78 -0.85 8.85
N ARG A 240 1.66 -0.72 8.15
CA ARG A 240 0.53 -1.68 8.23
C ARG A 240 -0.04 -1.95 6.84
N ILE A 241 -0.51 -3.17 6.63
CA ILE A 241 -1.24 -3.60 5.44
C ILE A 241 -2.74 -3.69 5.73
N ASP A 242 -3.57 -3.51 4.69
CA ASP A 242 -5.03 -3.57 4.78
C ASP A 242 -5.58 -4.39 3.60
N SER A 243 -6.34 -5.43 3.90
CA SER A 243 -6.88 -6.38 2.91
C SER A 243 -8.11 -5.89 2.17
N ARG A 244 -8.74 -4.79 2.62
CA ARG A 244 -9.89 -4.18 1.95
C ARG A 244 -9.47 -3.58 0.62
N SER A 245 -10.41 -3.44 -0.32
CA SER A 245 -10.12 -2.70 -1.55
C SER A 245 -9.83 -1.23 -1.25
N LEU A 246 -9.07 -0.55 -2.11
CA LEU A 246 -8.77 0.89 -1.97
C LEU A 246 -10.06 1.71 -1.78
N LYS A 247 -11.10 1.39 -2.56
CA LYS A 247 -12.44 1.99 -2.41
C LYS A 247 -13.03 1.78 -1.02
N ALA A 248 -12.92 0.57 -0.45
CA ALA A 248 -13.42 0.27 0.89
C ALA A 248 -12.55 0.86 2.02
N GLN A 249 -11.30 1.23 1.72
CA GLN A 249 -10.43 2.04 2.60
C GLN A 249 -10.74 3.54 2.52
N GLY A 250 -11.62 3.96 1.60
CA GLY A 250 -11.91 5.37 1.33
C GLY A 250 -10.83 6.07 0.50
N LEU A 251 -9.89 5.33 -0.08
CA LEU A 251 -8.84 5.85 -0.94
C LEU A 251 -9.32 5.86 -2.39
N ASP A 252 -9.45 7.06 -2.96
CA ASP A 252 -9.81 7.25 -4.37
C ASP A 252 -8.57 7.12 -5.28
N ARG A 253 -8.04 5.89 -5.36
CA ARG A 253 -6.87 5.55 -6.16
C ARG A 253 -7.26 4.61 -7.29
N GLU A 254 -6.96 5.01 -8.53
CA GLU A 254 -7.13 4.19 -9.73
C GLU A 254 -6.20 2.97 -9.69
N ALA A 255 -6.75 1.79 -9.97
CA ALA A 255 -5.98 0.56 -9.99
C ALA A 255 -5.18 0.42 -11.30
N THR A 256 -3.90 0.07 -11.18
CA THR A 256 -3.08 -0.32 -12.33
C THR A 256 -3.49 -1.70 -12.86
N THR A 257 -3.36 -1.91 -14.16
CA THR A 257 -3.60 -3.21 -14.80
C THR A 257 -2.34 -4.08 -14.76
N HIS A 258 -2.48 -5.37 -14.45
CA HIS A 258 -1.34 -6.29 -14.51
C HIS A 258 -0.82 -6.43 -15.96
N LEU A 259 0.46 -6.13 -16.19
CA LEU A 259 1.08 -6.14 -17.52
C LEU A 259 1.04 -7.53 -18.18
N GLY A 260 1.31 -8.56 -17.38
CA GLY A 260 1.55 -9.92 -17.86
C GLY A 260 2.96 -10.09 -18.46
N PRO A 261 3.40 -11.32 -18.73
CA PRO A 261 4.79 -11.61 -19.12
C PRO A 261 5.24 -10.91 -20.40
N VAL A 262 4.39 -10.90 -21.44
CA VAL A 262 4.72 -10.34 -22.76
C VAL A 262 4.91 -8.83 -22.68
N ALA A 263 3.96 -8.10 -22.07
CA ALA A 263 4.08 -6.66 -21.92
C ALA A 263 5.25 -6.29 -21.00
N SER A 264 5.51 -7.09 -19.95
CA SER A 264 6.67 -6.86 -19.09
C SER A 264 7.99 -7.04 -19.84
N ASP A 265 8.12 -8.06 -20.71
CA ASP A 265 9.31 -8.26 -21.55
C ASP A 265 9.45 -7.17 -22.63
N MET A 266 8.35 -6.66 -23.18
CA MET A 266 8.37 -5.50 -24.08
C MET A 266 8.92 -4.26 -23.36
N GLU A 267 8.36 -3.91 -22.21
CA GLU A 267 8.78 -2.75 -21.42
C GLU A 267 10.25 -2.88 -20.96
N ARG A 268 10.67 -4.08 -20.56
CA ARG A 268 12.07 -4.41 -20.24
C ARG A 268 13.03 -4.14 -21.41
N ARG A 269 12.58 -4.38 -22.64
CA ARG A 269 13.35 -4.09 -23.87
C ARG A 269 13.17 -2.64 -24.34
N ASN A 270 12.69 -1.76 -23.48
CA ASN A 270 12.37 -0.36 -23.77
C ASN A 270 11.37 -0.20 -24.94
N LYS A 271 10.47 -1.16 -25.12
CA LYS A 271 9.37 -1.09 -26.07
C LYS A 271 8.08 -0.82 -25.33
N ALA A 272 7.41 0.26 -25.71
CA ALA A 272 6.11 0.60 -25.13
C ALA A 272 5.08 -0.50 -25.38
N SER A 273 4.25 -0.74 -24.39
CA SER A 273 3.09 -1.62 -24.43
C SER A 273 1.86 -0.84 -24.01
N ASP A 274 0.71 -1.10 -24.65
CA ASP A 274 -0.55 -0.43 -24.32
C ASP A 274 -0.91 -0.51 -22.82
N ARG A 275 -0.60 -1.66 -22.19
CA ARG A 275 -0.80 -1.84 -20.74
C ARG A 275 0.21 -1.06 -19.90
N GLY A 276 1.46 -0.93 -20.36
CA GLY A 276 2.48 -0.10 -19.72
C GLY A 276 2.15 1.38 -19.78
N ASP A 277 1.68 1.85 -20.94
CA ASP A 277 1.19 3.23 -21.11
C ASP A 277 -0.03 3.50 -20.23
N GLY A 278 -1.00 2.58 -20.22
CA GLY A 278 -2.14 2.66 -19.31
C GLY A 278 -1.73 2.76 -17.84
N ASN A 279 -0.75 1.97 -17.40
CA ASN A 279 -0.24 2.02 -16.02
C ASN A 279 0.51 3.32 -15.71
N ARG A 280 1.30 3.85 -16.65
CA ARG A 280 1.95 5.16 -16.51
C ARG A 280 0.90 6.26 -16.34
N GLN A 281 -0.18 6.23 -17.13
CA GLN A 281 -1.28 7.18 -17.00
C GLN A 281 -2.00 7.06 -15.65
N VAL A 282 -2.32 5.83 -15.21
CA VAL A 282 -2.91 5.59 -13.89
C VAL A 282 -1.99 6.10 -12.77
N ALA A 283 -0.68 5.91 -12.88
CA ALA A 283 0.28 6.44 -11.92
C ALA A 283 0.27 7.97 -11.87
N ALA A 284 0.24 8.63 -13.03
CA ALA A 284 0.13 10.09 -13.13
C ALA A 284 -1.19 10.61 -12.54
N ASN A 285 -2.32 9.95 -12.85
CA ASN A 285 -3.63 10.29 -12.29
C ASN A 285 -3.65 10.16 -10.76
N ASN A 286 -3.08 9.08 -10.24
CA ASN A 286 -3.00 8.84 -8.79
C ASN A 286 -2.12 9.89 -8.09
N ALA A 287 -0.97 10.24 -8.68
CA ALA A 287 -0.10 11.29 -8.13
C ALA A 287 -0.81 12.66 -8.10
N LEU A 288 -1.57 12.98 -9.14
CA LEU A 288 -2.37 14.20 -9.19
C LEU A 288 -3.48 14.20 -8.13
N ARG A 289 -4.19 13.08 -7.96
CA ARG A 289 -5.24 12.92 -6.93
C ARG A 289 -4.68 13.05 -5.51
N GLU A 290 -3.50 12.50 -5.26
CA GLU A 290 -2.80 12.63 -3.98
C GLU A 290 -2.39 14.09 -3.70
N GLN A 291 -1.82 14.78 -4.69
CA GLN A 291 -1.49 16.21 -4.58
C GLN A 291 -2.74 17.06 -4.32
N LEU A 292 -3.84 16.78 -5.02
CA LEU A 292 -5.09 17.51 -4.85
C LEU A 292 -5.71 17.24 -3.47
N SER A 293 -5.65 15.99 -2.99
CA SER A 293 -6.10 15.61 -1.65
C SER A 293 -5.32 16.34 -0.56
N ALA A 294 -3.98 16.41 -0.67
CA ALA A 294 -3.15 17.16 0.26
C ALA A 294 -3.49 18.66 0.27
N GLN A 295 -3.68 19.28 -0.90
CA GLN A 295 -4.08 20.69 -1.02
C GLN A 295 -5.45 20.95 -0.38
N ILE A 296 -6.42 20.05 -0.54
CA ILE A 296 -7.74 20.16 0.11
C ILE A 296 -7.61 20.08 1.63
N LEU A 297 -6.79 19.16 2.15
CA LEU A 297 -6.53 19.02 3.59
C LEU A 297 -5.93 20.32 4.16
N ASP A 298 -4.90 20.85 3.51
CA ASP A 298 -4.25 22.10 3.92
C ASP A 298 -5.22 23.29 3.87
N LEU A 299 -6.02 23.39 2.81
CA LEU A 299 -7.02 24.45 2.67
C LEU A 299 -8.10 24.36 3.76
N ASN A 300 -8.53 23.14 4.10
CA ASN A 300 -9.50 22.92 5.17
C ASN A 300 -8.92 23.24 6.55
N ALA A 301 -7.66 22.86 6.81
CA ALA A 301 -6.95 23.24 8.04
C ALA A 301 -6.83 24.77 8.17
N PHE A 302 -6.49 25.46 7.07
CA PHE A 302 -6.43 26.91 7.03
C PHE A 302 -7.80 27.57 7.26
N ARG A 303 -8.87 27.04 6.66
CA ARG A 303 -10.25 27.51 6.88
C ARG A 303 -10.68 27.32 8.33
N ALA A 304 -10.41 26.16 8.92
CA ALA A 304 -10.71 25.88 10.33
C ALA A 304 -9.98 26.86 11.26
N ALA A 305 -8.68 27.10 11.02
CA ALA A 305 -7.90 28.06 11.78
C ALA A 305 -8.43 29.51 11.65
N ARG A 306 -8.96 29.91 10.49
CA ARG A 306 -9.60 31.22 10.30
C ARG A 306 -10.94 31.34 11.00
N GLN A 307 -11.71 30.25 11.10
CA GLN A 307 -13.01 30.23 11.77
C GLN A 307 -12.86 30.28 13.29
N THR A 308 -11.79 29.70 13.84
CA THR A 308 -11.50 29.71 15.28
C THR A 308 -10.62 30.88 15.71
N ALA A 309 -10.12 31.68 14.76
CA ALA A 309 -9.37 32.89 15.07
C ALA A 309 -10.27 33.90 15.81
N PRO A 310 -9.81 34.49 16.93
CA PRO A 310 -10.55 35.53 17.61
C PRO A 310 -10.82 36.68 16.63
N VAL A 311 -12.09 37.06 16.45
CA VAL A 311 -12.42 38.30 15.76
C VAL A 311 -12.00 39.43 16.69
N GLU A 312 -10.84 40.04 16.43
CA GLU A 312 -10.50 41.29 17.09
C GLU A 312 -11.60 42.31 16.75
N PRO A 313 -12.25 42.91 17.75
CA PRO A 313 -13.23 43.95 17.48
C PRO A 313 -12.52 45.05 16.70
N ALA A 314 -13.07 45.41 15.54
CA ALA A 314 -12.54 46.46 14.69
C ALA A 314 -12.22 47.67 15.58
N ARG A 315 -10.93 47.98 15.73
CA ARG A 315 -10.49 49.12 16.52
C ARG A 315 -11.12 50.33 15.85
N LYS A 316 -12.13 50.93 16.50
CA LYS A 316 -12.72 52.20 16.07
C LYS A 316 -11.63 53.25 16.15
N THR A 317 -10.80 53.34 15.11
CA THR A 317 -10.01 54.53 14.89
C THR A 317 -11.02 55.62 14.60
N ARG A 318 -11.22 56.54 15.54
CA ARG A 318 -11.82 57.83 15.23
C ARG A 318 -10.93 58.46 14.16
N SER A 319 -11.27 58.27 12.89
CA SER A 319 -10.71 59.09 11.84
C SER A 319 -11.15 60.52 12.14
N ALA A 320 -10.18 61.40 12.37
CA ALA A 320 -10.45 62.82 12.34
C ALA A 320 -11.11 63.15 10.99
N PRO A 321 -12.10 64.05 10.96
CA PRO A 321 -12.76 64.41 9.71
C PRO A 321 -11.70 64.95 8.74
N VAL A 322 -11.41 64.18 7.69
CA VAL A 322 -10.58 64.64 6.59
C VAL A 322 -11.39 65.68 5.83
N ARG A 323 -11.04 66.95 6.00
CA ARG A 323 -11.55 68.03 5.15
C ARG A 323 -10.87 67.90 3.79
N LEU A 324 -11.57 67.32 2.83
CA LEU A 324 -11.18 67.41 1.42
C LEU A 324 -11.51 68.84 0.93
N PRO A 325 -10.53 69.61 0.43
CA PRO A 325 -10.84 70.89 -0.19
C PRO A 325 -11.54 70.63 -1.53
N VAL A 326 -12.83 70.97 -1.60
CA VAL A 326 -13.56 71.03 -2.86
C VAL A 326 -13.13 72.33 -3.55
N ALA A 327 -12.32 72.23 -4.60
CA ALA A 327 -12.09 73.36 -5.49
C ALA A 327 -13.42 73.71 -6.17
N ALA A 328 -13.74 75.00 -6.19
CA ALA A 328 -15.00 75.61 -6.60
C ALA A 328 -15.75 74.87 -7.73
N CYS A 329 -17.03 74.55 -7.48
CA CYS A 329 -17.99 74.31 -8.54
C CYS A 329 -18.20 75.62 -9.31
N ASN A 330 -17.66 75.70 -10.52
CA ASN A 330 -17.95 76.78 -11.46
C ASN A 330 -19.40 76.64 -11.91
N ARG A 331 -20.29 77.46 -11.35
CA ARG A 331 -21.70 77.51 -11.72
C ARG A 331 -21.85 78.51 -12.86
N ASN A 332 -21.63 78.04 -14.09
CA ASN A 332 -22.03 78.79 -15.29
C ASN A 332 -22.54 77.79 -16.33
N GLY A 333 -23.81 77.95 -16.72
CA GLY A 333 -24.37 77.32 -17.91
C GLY A 333 -25.63 76.50 -17.65
N LEU A 334 -26.76 77.04 -18.10
CA LEU A 334 -27.96 76.28 -18.43
C LEU A 334 -27.66 75.31 -19.58
N ASP A 335 -28.46 74.24 -19.63
CA ASP A 335 -28.65 73.28 -20.72
C ASP A 335 -27.78 72.01 -20.82
N LEU A 336 -28.54 70.90 -20.77
CA LEU A 336 -28.56 69.73 -21.64
C LEU A 336 -27.33 68.80 -21.74
N GLN A 337 -27.65 67.55 -21.37
CA GLN A 337 -27.27 66.30 -22.03
C GLN A 337 -25.85 65.75 -21.80
N SER A 338 -25.86 64.51 -21.29
CA SER A 338 -24.88 63.45 -21.50
C SER A 338 -23.41 63.73 -21.10
N SER A 339 -22.97 63.08 -20.03
CA SER A 339 -21.65 62.47 -20.04
C SER A 339 -21.64 61.22 -19.16
N HIS A 340 -21.56 60.09 -19.85
CA HIS A 340 -21.21 58.80 -19.30
C HIS A 340 -19.91 58.90 -18.48
N PHE A 341 -19.93 58.41 -17.24
CA PHE A 341 -18.74 57.82 -16.64
C PHE A 341 -18.92 56.30 -16.63
N SER A 342 -18.32 55.67 -17.63
CA SER A 342 -18.18 54.22 -17.73
C SER A 342 -17.27 53.72 -16.61
N THR A 343 -17.86 53.08 -15.59
CA THR A 343 -17.17 52.04 -14.85
C THR A 343 -17.92 50.75 -15.14
N GLY A 344 -17.43 50.03 -16.15
CA GLY A 344 -17.98 48.75 -16.57
C GLY A 344 -17.81 47.69 -15.49
N ILE A 345 -18.70 47.68 -14.50
CA ILE A 345 -19.00 46.54 -13.63
C ILE A 345 -20.50 46.59 -13.35
N ASN A 346 -21.26 45.76 -14.06
CA ASN A 346 -22.65 45.46 -13.71
C ASN A 346 -22.66 44.53 -12.48
N CYS A 347 -22.70 45.11 -11.28
CA CYS A 347 -23.07 44.37 -10.07
C CYS A 347 -24.60 44.36 -9.96
N VAL A 348 -25.23 43.26 -10.40
CA VAL A 348 -26.62 42.97 -10.09
C VAL A 348 -26.67 42.47 -8.63
N TYR A 349 -27.20 43.28 -7.74
CA TYR A 349 -27.68 42.85 -6.42
C TYR A 349 -29.19 42.61 -6.50
N PRO A 350 -29.69 41.40 -6.20
CA PRO A 350 -31.06 41.24 -5.75
C PRO A 350 -31.18 41.78 -4.32
N SER A 351 -32.17 42.66 -4.18
CA SER A 351 -32.58 43.40 -2.99
C SER A 351 -32.91 42.52 -1.77
N GLN A 352 -32.62 43.08 -0.60
CA GLN A 352 -33.26 42.71 0.66
C GLN A 352 -34.76 43.00 0.62
N GLN A 353 -35.54 42.07 1.18
CA GLN A 353 -36.83 42.26 1.84
C GLN A 353 -37.15 40.92 2.52
N THR A 354 -37.62 40.79 3.75
CA THR A 354 -37.75 41.67 4.92
C THR A 354 -38.11 40.72 6.06
N GLU A 355 -37.81 41.13 7.29
CA GLU A 355 -38.09 40.47 8.57
C GLU A 355 -39.48 39.80 8.70
N ILE A 356 -39.55 38.74 9.51
CA ILE A 356 -40.68 38.57 10.45
C ILE A 356 -40.12 38.24 11.83
N ILE A 357 -40.69 38.99 12.78
CA ILE A 357 -40.40 39.20 14.20
C ILE A 357 -40.80 37.98 15.05
N CYS A 358 -40.09 37.76 16.16
CA CYS A 358 -40.52 36.87 17.24
C CYS A 358 -41.47 37.59 18.21
N GLU A 359 -42.64 37.02 18.45
CA GLU A 359 -43.22 36.74 19.79
C GLU A 359 -43.73 35.30 19.81
#